data_AF-A0A239H653-F1
#
_entry.id   AF-A0A239H653-F1
#
_cell.length_a   1.000
_cell.length_b   1.000
_cell.length_c   1.000
_cell.angle_alpha   90.00
_cell.angle_beta   90.00
_cell.angle_gamma   90.00
#
_symmetry.space_group_name_H-M   'P 1'
#
loop_
_entity.id
_entity.type
_entity.pdbx_description
1 polymer ?
#
loop_
_entity_poly.entity_id
_entity_poly.type
_entity_poly.pdbx_seq_one_letter_code
_entity_poly.pdbx_strand_id
1 'polypeptide(L)'
;MHPVIVLLLIAVWLAAMWLGFMYVFPVLFAATLVVAGAAALGVYYLHACRTLAPSSLEGPSPVAAPDTAYRHYLLGQVWRDWWTISRTVVPQVYRTARATVTRLTRTLLGGPWGFFVFPVWLALCAGIVAAAVPASVFVLALTLLYGVVAAVGLAAWLACVLVLAAVERGFMMYGRILQTCPHPFCYERIALPEYECPGCGARHRRLAPGSGGAFRNVCRCGARLPTTVPLGRFRLAAYCPHCGGRLPERIGRVRVEPLPFVGGPAAGKTTFMVLGIRALHTRARAVHGRLAFVERRHAQAYAGAIREFQRGGRLAKTGPELPLATMVDVELPGRARRILYLFDPAGEHYTGATEVESLRYLDHSEALLFIVDPFALPQLRRTLTGDEREFIDHAAVSSEEDPADTLQRVLNDLRSRPDQGRQKRVAVVVTKTDLLVRTEVGRCLGEDTDLREWLGQVGLGNTVRTLDQVAAQVRYFASGLGTDPADVADLLGWVTGLGPAGAAAGDAPPTEAAQDPPGTAPLRAPWPVRGRGAGRVPIGYQVGRWAVLAGVSALTVATVTGAAVAAAERFPF
;
A
#
# COMPACT_ATOMS: atom_id res chain seq x y z
N MET A 1 81.61 12.38 -54.57
CA MET A 1 81.36 10.96 -54.22
C MET A 1 81.32 10.16 -55.51
N HIS A 2 82.04 9.04 -55.61
CA HIS A 2 81.99 8.18 -56.80
C HIS A 2 80.55 7.67 -57.00
N PRO A 3 80.01 7.68 -58.23
CA PRO A 3 78.66 7.19 -58.53
C PRO A 3 78.44 5.73 -58.09
N VAL A 4 79.52 4.94 -58.09
CA VAL A 4 79.55 3.54 -57.61
C VAL A 4 79.30 3.45 -56.10
N ILE A 5 79.85 4.36 -55.30
CA ILE A 5 79.63 4.40 -53.84
C ILE A 5 78.18 4.76 -53.53
N VAL A 6 77.59 5.69 -54.30
CA VAL A 6 76.18 6.07 -54.16
C VAL A 6 75.26 4.91 -54.51
N LEU A 7 75.54 4.18 -55.60
CA LEU A 7 74.78 2.98 -55.99
C LEU A 7 74.87 1.86 -54.96
N LEU A 8 76.05 1.61 -54.39
CA LEU A 8 76.23 0.63 -53.30
C LEU A 8 75.46 1.02 -52.04
N LEU A 9 75.47 2.29 -51.64
CA LEU A 9 74.70 2.78 -50.49
C LEU A 9 73.18 2.63 -50.71
N ILE A 10 72.69 2.89 -51.93
CA ILE A 10 71.28 2.68 -52.30
C ILE A 10 70.93 1.18 -52.24
N ALA A 11 71.78 0.31 -52.79
CA ALA A 11 71.56 -1.14 -52.77
C ALA A 11 71.54 -1.71 -51.34
N VAL A 12 72.46 -1.27 -50.49
CA VAL A 12 72.50 -1.66 -49.06
C VAL A 12 71.27 -1.14 -48.32
N TRP A 13 70.83 0.10 -48.59
CA TRP A 13 69.61 0.65 -48.00
C TRP A 13 68.35 -0.12 -48.45
N LEU A 14 68.23 -0.46 -49.74
CA LEU A 14 67.13 -1.28 -50.27
C LEU A 14 67.12 -2.69 -49.66
N ALA A 15 68.29 -3.31 -49.49
CA ALA A 15 68.41 -4.61 -48.83
C ALA A 15 68.00 -4.55 -47.35
N ALA A 16 68.41 -3.50 -46.63
CA ALA A 16 68.01 -3.27 -45.23
C ALA A 16 66.49 -3.02 -45.10
N MET A 17 65.89 -2.27 -46.03
CA MET A 17 64.44 -2.09 -46.11
C MET A 17 63.72 -3.41 -46.40
N TRP A 18 64.20 -4.18 -47.36
CA TRP A 18 63.62 -5.47 -47.70
C TRP A 18 63.66 -6.44 -46.51
N LEU A 19 64.81 -6.56 -45.82
CA LEU A 19 64.94 -7.35 -44.59
C LEU A 19 64.00 -6.85 -43.47
N GLY A 20 63.90 -5.53 -43.29
CA GLY A 20 63.00 -4.92 -42.32
C GLY A 20 61.52 -5.24 -42.60
N PHE A 21 61.08 -5.17 -43.85
CA PHE A 21 59.72 -5.50 -44.25
C PHE A 21 59.42 -7.00 -44.21
N MET A 22 60.38 -7.85 -44.54
CA MET A 22 60.17 -9.31 -44.59
C MET A 22 60.17 -9.95 -43.19
N TYR A 23 61.06 -9.52 -42.30
CA TYR A 23 61.27 -10.19 -41.01
C TYR A 23 60.79 -9.36 -39.82
N VAL A 24 61.08 -8.06 -39.80
CA VAL A 24 60.81 -7.21 -38.62
C VAL A 24 59.36 -6.74 -38.60
N PHE A 25 58.82 -6.32 -39.75
CA PHE A 25 57.47 -5.79 -39.86
C PHE A 25 56.39 -6.79 -39.42
N PRO A 26 56.35 -8.06 -39.89
CA PRO A 26 55.26 -8.98 -39.54
C PRO A 26 55.24 -9.31 -38.05
N VAL A 27 56.43 -9.48 -37.45
CA VAL A 27 56.58 -9.79 -36.02
C VAL A 27 56.16 -8.61 -35.16
N LEU A 28 56.67 -7.40 -35.45
CA LEU A 28 56.31 -6.20 -34.68
C LEU A 28 54.86 -5.79 -34.87
N PHE A 29 54.31 -5.92 -36.08
CA PHE A 29 52.90 -5.65 -36.35
C PHE A 29 52.01 -6.58 -35.53
N ALA A 30 52.26 -7.89 -35.56
CA ALA A 30 51.49 -8.87 -34.80
C ALA A 30 51.60 -8.64 -33.28
N ALA A 31 52.82 -8.41 -32.78
CA ALA A 31 53.04 -8.13 -31.36
C ALA A 31 52.30 -6.86 -30.91
N THR A 32 52.38 -5.79 -31.70
CA THR A 32 51.72 -4.52 -31.38
C THR A 32 50.20 -4.63 -31.45
N LEU A 33 49.67 -5.37 -32.42
CA LEU A 33 48.24 -5.64 -32.55
C LEU A 33 47.70 -6.34 -31.29
N VAL A 34 48.39 -7.38 -30.81
CA VAL A 34 48.02 -8.13 -29.60
C VAL A 34 48.13 -7.27 -28.36
N VAL A 35 49.25 -6.56 -28.17
CA VAL A 35 49.46 -5.72 -26.98
C VAL A 35 48.47 -4.56 -26.93
N ALA A 36 48.22 -3.88 -28.05
CA ALA A 36 47.25 -2.78 -28.10
C ALA A 36 45.82 -3.27 -27.86
N GLY A 37 45.44 -4.43 -28.42
CA GLY A 37 44.14 -5.07 -28.16
C GLY A 37 43.96 -5.46 -26.70
N ALA A 38 44.96 -6.11 -26.10
CA ALA A 38 44.95 -6.50 -24.69
C ALA A 38 44.91 -5.29 -23.75
N ALA A 39 45.62 -4.21 -24.08
CA ALA A 39 45.58 -2.97 -23.31
C ALA A 39 44.19 -2.31 -23.36
N ALA A 40 43.55 -2.25 -24.53
CA ALA A 40 42.19 -1.72 -24.66
C ALA A 40 41.18 -2.55 -23.85
N LEU A 41 41.29 -3.88 -23.92
CA LEU A 41 40.48 -4.83 -23.15
C LEU A 41 40.68 -4.65 -21.63
N GLY A 42 41.92 -4.55 -21.18
CA GLY A 42 42.27 -4.36 -19.78
C GLY A 42 41.73 -3.04 -19.22
N VAL A 43 41.84 -1.94 -19.98
CA VAL A 43 41.25 -0.64 -19.58
C VAL A 43 39.74 -0.75 -19.44
N TYR A 44 39.06 -1.41 -20.38
CA TYR A 44 37.61 -1.64 -20.29
C TYR A 44 37.25 -2.43 -19.01
N TYR A 45 37.92 -3.55 -18.77
CA TYR A 45 37.66 -4.42 -17.62
C TYR A 45 37.87 -3.69 -16.29
N LEU A 46 38.97 -2.95 -16.15
CA LEU A 46 39.26 -2.18 -14.94
C LEU A 46 38.19 -1.12 -14.66
N HIS A 47 37.70 -0.42 -15.69
CA HIS A 47 36.61 0.54 -15.54
C HIS A 47 35.26 -0.11 -15.24
N ALA A 48 34.98 -1.29 -15.80
CA ALA A 48 33.82 -2.10 -15.44
C ALA A 48 33.88 -2.50 -13.95
N CYS A 49 35.01 -3.01 -13.46
CA CYS A 49 35.22 -3.33 -12.05
C CYS A 49 35.02 -2.10 -11.15
N ARG A 50 35.63 -0.96 -11.50
CA ARG A 50 35.50 0.30 -10.72
C ARG A 50 34.07 0.83 -10.67
N THR A 51 33.27 0.61 -11.72
CA THR A 51 31.89 1.12 -11.78
C THR A 51 30.90 0.17 -11.12
N LEU A 52 31.10 -1.15 -11.26
CA LEU A 52 30.13 -2.18 -10.87
C LEU A 52 30.42 -2.83 -9.52
N ALA A 53 31.69 -2.92 -9.08
CA ALA A 53 32.04 -3.56 -7.80
C ALA A 53 31.64 -2.75 -6.55
N PRO A 54 31.71 -1.41 -6.53
CA PRO A 54 31.38 -0.64 -5.33
C PRO A 54 29.91 -0.79 -4.92
N SER A 55 29.70 -0.94 -3.60
CA SER A 55 28.38 -1.03 -2.97
C SER A 55 27.87 0.31 -2.43
N SER A 56 28.63 1.39 -2.62
CA SER A 56 28.28 2.77 -2.24
C SER A 56 27.30 3.41 -3.23
N LEU A 57 26.49 4.35 -2.72
CA LEU A 57 25.66 5.22 -3.57
C LEU A 57 26.50 6.16 -4.44
N GLU A 58 27.65 6.56 -3.91
CA GLU A 58 28.66 7.38 -4.58
C GLU A 58 29.61 6.50 -5.38
N GLY A 59 30.06 7.00 -6.52
CA GLY A 59 30.96 6.29 -7.42
C GLY A 59 30.89 6.83 -8.84
N PRO A 60 31.56 6.16 -9.79
CA PRO A 60 31.60 6.61 -11.19
C PRO A 60 30.20 6.70 -11.81
N SER A 61 29.29 5.80 -11.42
CA SER A 61 27.87 5.85 -11.76
C SER A 61 27.03 5.95 -10.48
N PRO A 62 26.70 7.18 -10.03
CA PRO A 62 26.00 7.40 -8.78
C PRO A 62 24.54 6.96 -8.87
N VAL A 63 23.99 6.49 -7.75
CA VAL A 63 22.57 6.14 -7.63
C VAL A 63 21.84 7.25 -6.88
N ALA A 64 21.11 8.09 -7.62
CA ALA A 64 20.34 9.18 -7.04
C ALA A 64 19.32 8.68 -6.00
N ALA A 65 19.19 9.41 -4.89
CA ALA A 65 18.15 9.16 -3.92
C ALA A 65 16.77 9.50 -4.54
N PRO A 66 15.81 8.57 -4.56
CA PRO A 66 14.48 8.81 -5.10
C PRO A 66 13.59 9.53 -4.10
N ASP A 67 12.54 10.21 -4.59
CA ASP A 67 11.58 10.92 -3.73
C ASP A 67 10.87 9.99 -2.74
N THR A 68 10.53 8.78 -3.18
CA THR A 68 9.79 7.78 -2.39
C THR A 68 10.43 6.39 -2.39
N ALA A 69 10.72 5.79 -3.55
CA ALA A 69 11.23 4.42 -3.64
C ALA A 69 12.23 4.20 -4.78
N TYR A 70 13.19 3.29 -4.57
CA TYR A 70 14.13 2.88 -5.60
C TYR A 70 13.43 2.03 -6.66
N ARG A 71 13.62 2.40 -7.93
CA ARG A 71 13.16 1.58 -9.07
C ARG A 71 14.06 0.35 -9.23
N HIS A 72 13.56 -0.72 -9.83
CA HIS A 72 14.34 -1.92 -10.14
C HIS A 72 15.56 -1.58 -11.04
N TYR A 73 16.70 -2.22 -10.80
CA TYR A 73 17.99 -1.94 -11.44
C TYR A 73 17.90 -1.97 -12.98
N LEU A 74 17.27 -3.03 -13.53
CA LEU A 74 17.16 -3.24 -14.98
C LEU A 74 16.27 -2.23 -15.70
N LEU A 75 15.48 -1.42 -14.98
CA LEU A 75 14.61 -0.41 -15.60
C LEU A 75 15.33 0.91 -15.92
N GLY A 76 16.55 1.12 -15.43
CA GLY A 76 17.25 2.36 -15.75
C GLY A 76 18.69 2.47 -15.27
N GLN A 77 19.03 1.98 -14.07
CA GLN A 77 20.41 2.08 -13.58
C GLN A 77 21.38 1.28 -14.45
N VAL A 78 20.94 0.11 -14.95
CA VAL A 78 21.71 -0.73 -15.87
C VAL A 78 22.21 0.09 -17.08
N TRP A 79 21.35 0.89 -17.71
CA TRP A 79 21.73 1.72 -18.86
C TRP A 79 22.63 2.89 -18.49
N ARG A 80 22.49 3.47 -17.30
CA ARG A 80 23.40 4.51 -16.82
C ARG A 80 24.79 3.96 -16.52
N ASP A 81 24.87 2.79 -15.90
CA ASP A 81 26.13 2.10 -15.61
C ASP A 81 26.85 1.76 -16.94
N TRP A 82 26.13 1.20 -17.91
CA TRP A 82 26.66 0.94 -19.27
C TRP A 82 27.17 2.21 -19.96
N TRP A 83 26.36 3.27 -19.97
CA TRP A 83 26.68 4.52 -20.64
C TRP A 83 27.91 5.21 -20.03
N THR A 84 28.03 5.15 -18.70
CA THR A 84 29.18 5.69 -17.96
C THR A 84 30.46 4.97 -18.33
N ILE A 85 30.44 3.64 -18.41
CA ILE A 85 31.59 2.83 -18.82
C ILE A 85 32.00 3.21 -20.25
N SER A 86 31.05 3.19 -21.19
CA SER A 86 31.32 3.44 -22.61
C SER A 86 31.82 4.87 -22.89
N ARG A 87 31.19 5.88 -22.29
CA ARG A 87 31.62 7.29 -22.44
C ARG A 87 32.99 7.59 -21.85
N THR A 88 33.44 6.81 -20.87
CA THR A 88 34.75 7.01 -20.24
C THR A 88 35.84 6.26 -21.00
N VAL A 89 35.60 4.98 -21.33
CA VAL A 89 36.60 4.10 -21.92
C VAL A 89 36.90 4.46 -23.37
N VAL A 90 35.89 4.72 -24.21
CA VAL A 90 36.10 4.95 -25.65
C VAL A 90 36.99 6.18 -25.92
N PRO A 91 36.73 7.37 -25.34
CA PRO A 91 37.61 8.53 -25.55
C PRO A 91 38.98 8.36 -24.90
N GLN A 92 39.08 7.59 -23.81
CA GLN A 92 40.36 7.33 -23.16
C GLN A 92 41.25 6.43 -24.01
N VAL A 93 40.72 5.34 -24.57
CA VAL A 93 41.45 4.45 -25.48
C VAL A 93 41.87 5.21 -26.74
N TYR A 94 40.97 6.00 -27.33
CA TYR A 94 41.28 6.83 -28.50
C TYR A 94 42.38 7.86 -28.23
N ARG A 95 42.29 8.61 -27.11
CA ARG A 95 43.33 9.59 -26.73
C ARG A 95 44.67 8.91 -26.46
N THR A 96 44.67 7.76 -25.79
CA THR A 96 45.89 7.00 -25.50
C THR A 96 46.53 6.50 -26.79
N ALA A 97 45.75 5.90 -27.70
CA ALA A 97 46.24 5.46 -29.00
C ALA A 97 46.82 6.62 -29.82
N ARG A 98 46.11 7.74 -29.92
CA ARG A 98 46.59 8.94 -30.63
C ARG A 98 47.86 9.51 -30.01
N ALA A 99 47.94 9.57 -28.67
CA ALA A 99 49.13 10.05 -27.97
C ALA A 99 50.33 9.12 -28.22
N THR A 100 50.12 7.80 -28.20
CA THR A 100 51.18 6.82 -28.49
C THR A 100 51.66 6.92 -29.93
N VAL A 101 50.74 6.99 -30.92
CA VAL A 101 51.10 7.16 -32.33
C VAL A 101 51.87 8.45 -32.55
N THR A 102 51.42 9.57 -32.00
CA THR A 102 52.13 10.85 -32.15
C THR A 102 53.51 10.85 -31.49
N ARG A 103 53.68 10.18 -30.34
CA ARG A 103 55.00 9.99 -29.71
C ARG A 103 55.90 9.13 -30.59
N LEU A 104 55.42 7.97 -31.05
CA LEU A 104 56.17 7.05 -31.93
C LEU A 104 56.63 7.73 -33.21
N THR A 105 55.75 8.52 -33.84
CA THR A 105 56.10 9.30 -35.04
C THR A 105 57.18 10.34 -34.72
N ARG A 106 57.08 11.09 -33.63
CA ARG A 106 58.13 12.08 -33.27
C ARG A 106 59.47 11.42 -32.94
N THR A 107 59.48 10.29 -32.25
CA THR A 107 60.72 9.63 -31.81
C THR A 107 61.40 8.86 -32.93
N LEU A 108 60.64 8.16 -33.79
CA LEU A 108 61.21 7.27 -34.82
C LEU A 108 61.44 7.98 -36.15
N LEU A 109 60.66 9.02 -36.49
CA LEU A 109 60.80 9.78 -37.74
C LEU A 109 61.39 11.19 -37.56
N GLY A 110 61.70 11.61 -36.32
CA GLY A 110 62.15 12.98 -36.02
C GLY A 110 63.60 13.33 -36.43
N GLY A 111 64.37 12.38 -36.97
CA GLY A 111 65.77 12.59 -37.34
C GLY A 111 66.18 11.83 -38.62
N PRO A 112 67.43 11.97 -39.09
CA PRO A 112 67.91 11.37 -40.35
C PRO A 112 67.88 9.84 -40.37
N TRP A 113 67.87 9.19 -39.20
CA TRP A 113 67.72 7.75 -39.03
C TRP A 113 66.31 7.23 -39.37
N GLY A 114 65.31 8.12 -39.50
CA GLY A 114 63.92 7.75 -39.81
C GLY A 114 63.76 6.98 -41.11
N PHE A 115 64.66 7.18 -42.08
CA PHE A 115 64.70 6.41 -43.33
C PHE A 115 65.05 4.93 -43.13
N PHE A 116 65.78 4.57 -42.08
CA PHE A 116 66.15 3.18 -41.76
C PHE A 116 65.17 2.51 -40.79
N VAL A 117 64.46 3.30 -39.97
CA VAL A 117 63.51 2.80 -38.96
C VAL A 117 62.06 2.81 -39.47
N PHE A 118 61.85 3.19 -40.74
CA PHE A 118 60.53 3.28 -41.36
C PHE A 118 59.69 1.98 -41.26
N PRO A 119 60.23 0.77 -41.54
CA PRO A 119 59.45 -0.48 -41.43
C PRO A 119 59.00 -0.74 -39.98
N VAL A 120 59.83 -0.40 -39.00
CA VAL A 120 59.53 -0.51 -37.57
C VAL A 120 58.43 0.47 -37.17
N TRP A 121 58.56 1.75 -37.55
CA TRP A 121 57.54 2.76 -37.28
C TRP A 121 56.19 2.38 -37.89
N LEU A 122 56.18 1.94 -39.15
CA LEU A 122 54.98 1.55 -39.87
C LEU A 122 54.34 0.34 -39.20
N ALA A 123 55.12 -0.67 -38.81
CA ALA A 123 54.61 -1.85 -38.11
C ALA A 123 53.91 -1.48 -36.79
N LEU A 124 54.51 -0.61 -35.97
CA LEU A 124 53.95 -0.17 -34.70
C LEU A 124 52.68 0.67 -34.89
N CYS A 125 52.69 1.65 -35.79
CA CYS A 125 51.53 2.52 -36.03
C CYS A 125 50.38 1.76 -36.70
N ALA A 126 50.68 0.94 -37.72
CA ALA A 126 49.69 0.10 -38.37
C ALA A 126 49.12 -0.92 -37.38
N GLY A 127 49.93 -1.50 -36.49
CA GLY A 127 49.46 -2.41 -35.44
C GLY A 127 48.45 -1.74 -34.48
N ILE A 128 48.74 -0.52 -34.02
CA ILE A 128 47.83 0.25 -33.14
C ILE A 128 46.52 0.60 -33.86
N VAL A 129 46.59 1.05 -35.12
CA VAL A 129 45.39 1.40 -35.90
C VAL A 129 44.58 0.15 -36.24
N ALA A 130 45.24 -0.94 -36.65
CA ALA A 130 44.59 -2.21 -36.95
C ALA A 130 43.93 -2.82 -35.70
N ALA A 131 44.49 -2.60 -34.49
CA ALA A 131 43.89 -3.05 -33.24
C ALA A 131 42.52 -2.40 -32.94
N ALA A 132 42.17 -1.28 -33.59
CA ALA A 132 40.86 -0.67 -33.45
C ALA A 132 39.73 -1.57 -34.00
N VAL A 133 40.01 -2.42 -34.99
CA VAL A 133 39.02 -3.35 -35.56
C VAL A 133 38.63 -4.45 -34.57
N PRO A 134 39.54 -5.30 -34.04
CA PRO A 134 39.16 -6.29 -33.04
C PRO A 134 38.66 -5.65 -31.74
N ALA A 135 39.18 -4.47 -31.34
CA ALA A 135 38.66 -3.76 -30.18
C ALA A 135 37.21 -3.27 -30.38
N SER A 136 36.86 -2.77 -31.57
CA SER A 136 35.49 -2.33 -31.86
C SER A 136 34.52 -3.51 -31.95
N VAL A 137 34.94 -4.63 -32.57
CA VAL A 137 34.18 -5.89 -32.57
C VAL A 137 33.96 -6.40 -31.15
N PHE A 138 34.98 -6.37 -30.30
CA PHE A 138 34.87 -6.75 -28.89
C PHE A 138 33.87 -5.88 -28.12
N VAL A 139 33.98 -4.54 -28.25
CA VAL A 139 33.05 -3.61 -27.60
C VAL A 139 31.62 -3.84 -28.09
N LEU A 140 31.42 -4.08 -29.39
CA LEU A 140 30.10 -4.40 -29.95
C LEU A 140 29.56 -5.70 -29.38
N ALA A 141 30.36 -6.78 -29.37
CA ALA A 141 29.97 -8.08 -28.81
C ALA A 141 29.58 -7.95 -27.33
N LEU A 142 30.33 -7.16 -26.57
CA LEU A 142 30.02 -6.91 -25.16
C LEU A 142 28.76 -6.06 -24.97
N THR A 143 28.53 -5.07 -25.83
CA THR A 143 27.29 -4.28 -25.84
C THR A 143 26.08 -5.16 -26.09
N LEU A 144 26.18 -6.07 -27.07
CA LEU A 144 25.14 -7.04 -27.40
C LEU A 144 24.90 -8.01 -26.23
N LEU A 145 25.96 -8.60 -25.67
CA LEU A 145 25.85 -9.48 -24.51
C LEU A 145 25.17 -8.78 -23.33
N TYR A 146 25.58 -7.54 -23.06
CA TYR A 146 25.00 -6.72 -22.00
C TYR A 146 23.50 -6.49 -22.24
N GLY A 147 23.12 -6.15 -23.47
CA GLY A 147 21.73 -5.99 -23.90
C GLY A 147 20.92 -7.27 -23.71
N VAL A 148 21.45 -8.42 -24.12
CA VAL A 148 20.80 -9.73 -23.98
C VAL A 148 20.60 -10.10 -22.52
N VAL A 149 21.63 -9.97 -21.68
CA VAL A 149 21.53 -10.29 -20.23
C VAL A 149 20.50 -9.39 -19.55
N ALA A 150 20.50 -8.09 -19.87
CA ALA A 150 19.51 -7.16 -19.34
C ALA A 150 18.09 -7.47 -19.83
N ALA A 151 17.91 -7.85 -21.10
CA ALA A 151 16.62 -8.21 -21.68
C ALA A 151 16.07 -9.51 -21.05
N VAL A 152 16.88 -10.56 -20.93
CA VAL A 152 16.50 -11.82 -20.27
C VAL A 152 16.16 -11.57 -18.80
N GLY A 153 16.98 -10.81 -18.09
CA GLY A 153 16.72 -10.44 -16.70
C GLY A 153 15.41 -9.64 -16.54
N LEU A 154 15.13 -8.72 -17.47
CA LEU A 154 13.91 -7.92 -17.46
C LEU A 154 12.69 -8.79 -17.77
N ALA A 155 12.79 -9.72 -18.72
CA ALA A 155 11.72 -10.67 -19.05
C ALA A 155 11.41 -11.57 -17.83
N ALA A 156 12.42 -12.13 -17.19
CA ALA A 156 12.26 -12.92 -15.97
C ALA A 156 11.62 -12.10 -14.84
N TRP A 157 12.05 -10.84 -14.67
CA TRP A 157 11.47 -9.91 -13.72
C TRP A 157 9.98 -9.63 -13.99
N LEU A 158 9.63 -9.32 -15.24
CA LEU A 158 8.26 -9.07 -15.66
C LEU A 158 7.37 -10.30 -15.44
N ALA A 159 7.88 -11.50 -15.75
CA ALA A 159 7.19 -12.76 -15.45
C ALA A 159 6.91 -12.91 -13.95
N CYS A 160 7.90 -12.65 -13.08
CA CYS A 160 7.67 -12.65 -11.63
C CYS A 160 6.61 -11.63 -11.20
N VAL A 161 6.67 -10.39 -11.71
CA VAL A 161 5.68 -9.34 -11.42
C VAL A 161 4.27 -9.79 -11.82
N LEU A 162 4.11 -10.37 -13.00
CA LEU A 162 2.83 -10.87 -13.51
C LEU A 162 2.28 -12.00 -12.64
N VAL A 163 3.11 -12.97 -12.27
CA VAL A 163 2.70 -14.08 -11.39
C VAL A 163 2.25 -13.56 -10.02
N LEU A 164 3.04 -12.67 -9.40
CA LEU A 164 2.67 -12.06 -8.12
C LEU A 164 1.39 -11.22 -8.21
N ALA A 165 1.20 -10.48 -9.30
CA ALA A 165 -0.02 -9.72 -9.54
C ALA A 165 -1.23 -10.64 -9.73
N ALA A 166 -1.06 -11.79 -10.40
CA ALA A 166 -2.12 -12.80 -10.55
C ALA A 166 -2.49 -13.43 -9.20
N VAL A 167 -1.50 -13.80 -8.38
CA VAL A 167 -1.71 -14.33 -7.02
C VAL A 167 -2.47 -13.34 -6.15
N GLU A 168 -2.09 -12.06 -6.19
CA GLU A 168 -2.77 -10.99 -5.46
C GLU A 168 -4.24 -10.85 -5.92
N ARG A 169 -4.48 -10.83 -7.24
CA ARG A 169 -5.85 -10.76 -7.79
C ARG A 169 -6.70 -11.97 -7.39
N GLY A 170 -6.13 -13.17 -7.43
CA GLY A 170 -6.81 -14.39 -6.98
C GLY A 170 -7.18 -14.33 -5.50
N PHE A 171 -6.28 -13.84 -4.65
CA PHE A 171 -6.54 -13.66 -3.21
C PHE A 171 -7.66 -12.62 -2.96
N MET A 172 -7.63 -11.50 -3.69
CA MET A 172 -8.67 -10.45 -3.58
C MET A 172 -10.04 -10.94 -4.06
N MET A 173 -10.07 -11.76 -5.13
CA MET A 173 -11.31 -12.35 -5.65
C MET A 173 -11.91 -13.37 -4.68
N TYR A 174 -11.08 -14.24 -4.09
CA TYR A 174 -11.54 -15.24 -3.11
C TYR A 174 -12.13 -14.61 -1.85
N GLY A 175 -11.58 -13.49 -1.37
CA GLY A 175 -12.07 -12.82 -0.17
C GLY A 175 -13.32 -11.95 -0.36
N ARG A 176 -13.82 -11.72 -1.59
CA ARG A 176 -14.85 -10.71 -1.93
C ARG A 176 -14.55 -9.34 -1.31
N ILE A 177 -13.29 -8.93 -1.41
CA ILE A 177 -12.76 -7.76 -0.73
C ILE A 177 -12.94 -6.53 -1.63
N LEU A 178 -14.14 -5.96 -1.70
CA LEU A 178 -14.32 -4.58 -2.18
C LEU A 178 -14.24 -3.65 -0.98
N GLN A 179 -13.26 -2.74 -0.98
CA GLN A 179 -13.05 -1.79 0.12
C GLN A 179 -13.56 -0.43 -0.34
N THR A 180 -14.83 -0.14 -0.07
CA THR A 180 -15.29 1.24 -0.06
C THR A 180 -14.62 1.96 1.11
N CYS A 181 -14.20 3.20 0.92
CA CYS A 181 -13.62 3.98 2.01
C CYS A 181 -14.63 4.13 3.15
N PRO A 182 -14.28 3.78 4.41
CA PRO A 182 -15.18 3.93 5.54
C PRO A 182 -15.16 5.35 6.11
N HIS A 183 -14.33 6.27 5.60
CA HIS A 183 -14.29 7.63 6.15
C HIS A 183 -15.54 8.42 5.75
N PRO A 184 -16.08 9.25 6.67
CA PRO A 184 -17.12 10.22 6.35
C PRO A 184 -16.74 11.03 5.10
N PHE A 185 -17.73 11.33 4.25
CA PHE A 185 -17.59 12.14 3.02
C PHE A 185 -16.80 11.51 1.86
N CYS A 186 -16.13 10.38 2.05
CA CYS A 186 -15.35 9.75 0.98
C CYS A 186 -16.16 8.70 0.22
N TYR A 187 -16.53 7.59 0.87
CA TYR A 187 -17.25 6.43 0.30
C TYR A 187 -16.81 5.98 -1.11
N GLU A 188 -15.59 6.33 -1.52
CA GLU A 188 -15.05 6.00 -2.83
C GLU A 188 -14.47 4.59 -2.83
N ARG A 189 -14.52 3.89 -3.96
CA ARG A 189 -13.96 2.53 -4.05
C ARG A 189 -12.43 2.60 -4.06
N ILE A 190 -11.80 2.03 -3.04
CA ILE A 190 -10.34 1.98 -2.92
C ILE A 190 -9.83 0.71 -3.60
N ALA A 191 -9.21 0.85 -4.77
CA ALA A 191 -8.52 -0.25 -5.44
C ALA A 191 -7.19 -0.63 -4.76
N LEU A 192 -6.42 0.37 -4.33
CA LEU A 192 -5.15 0.18 -3.60
C LEU A 192 -4.94 1.32 -2.59
N PRO A 193 -4.84 1.01 -1.28
CA PRO A 193 -4.50 2.00 -0.26
C PRO A 193 -3.08 2.57 -0.40
N GLU A 194 -2.86 3.77 0.13
CA GLU A 194 -1.51 4.28 0.34
C GLU A 194 -0.91 3.66 1.60
N TYR A 195 0.32 3.16 1.53
CA TYR A 195 0.97 2.53 2.69
C TYR A 195 2.12 3.36 3.23
N GLU A 196 2.19 3.51 4.54
CA GLU A 196 3.24 4.27 5.21
C GLU A 196 4.47 3.39 5.54
N CYS A 197 5.66 3.92 5.29
CA CYS A 197 6.91 3.29 5.65
C CYS A 197 7.19 3.44 7.16
N PRO A 198 7.34 2.36 7.93
CA PRO A 198 7.56 2.44 9.38
C PRO A 198 8.92 3.03 9.78
N GLY A 199 9.89 3.06 8.85
CA GLY A 199 11.22 3.62 9.12
C GLY A 199 11.34 5.13 8.90
N CYS A 200 10.49 5.76 8.06
CA CYS A 200 10.64 7.18 7.73
C CYS A 200 9.33 7.94 7.49
N GLY A 201 8.17 7.31 7.69
CA GLY A 201 6.85 7.92 7.50
C GLY A 201 6.45 8.21 6.05
N ALA A 202 7.30 7.91 5.06
CA ALA A 202 6.97 8.16 3.66
C ALA A 202 5.77 7.32 3.20
N ARG A 203 4.80 7.95 2.53
CA ARG A 203 3.61 7.29 1.98
C ARG A 203 3.86 6.77 0.57
N HIS A 204 3.50 5.52 0.34
CA HIS A 204 3.64 4.82 -0.94
C HIS A 204 2.28 4.60 -1.57
N ARG A 205 1.92 5.43 -2.56
CA ARG A 205 0.65 5.34 -3.31
C ARG A 205 0.47 4.06 -4.11
N ARG A 206 1.59 3.52 -4.61
CA ARG A 206 1.60 2.34 -5.47
C ARG A 206 2.51 1.26 -4.91
N LEU A 207 2.14 0.72 -3.75
CA LEU A 207 2.83 -0.43 -3.15
C LEU A 207 2.29 -1.75 -3.71
N ALA A 208 2.64 -2.02 -4.97
CA ALA A 208 2.26 -3.23 -5.70
C ALA A 208 3.47 -3.79 -6.46
N PRO A 209 3.44 -5.07 -6.89
CA PRO A 209 4.47 -5.63 -7.76
C PRO A 209 4.62 -4.76 -9.02
N GLY A 210 5.83 -4.31 -9.30
CA GLY A 210 6.07 -3.42 -10.44
C GLY A 210 7.44 -2.77 -10.44
N SER A 211 7.48 -1.49 -10.79
CA SER A 211 8.73 -0.76 -11.01
C SER A 211 9.60 -0.60 -9.77
N GLY A 212 9.02 -0.61 -8.56
CA GLY A 212 9.75 -0.51 -7.30
C GLY A 212 10.28 -1.84 -6.76
N GLY A 213 9.84 -2.97 -7.33
CA GLY A 213 10.04 -4.28 -6.72
C GLY A 213 8.93 -5.28 -7.08
N ALA A 214 9.27 -6.57 -7.22
CA ALA A 214 8.31 -7.65 -7.43
C ALA A 214 7.77 -8.13 -6.08
N PHE A 215 8.66 -8.58 -5.18
CA PHE A 215 8.31 -9.05 -3.83
C PHE A 215 8.38 -7.95 -2.76
N ARG A 216 9.36 -7.05 -2.88
CA ARG A 216 9.60 -5.97 -1.92
C ARG A 216 10.03 -4.69 -2.62
N ASN A 217 9.38 -3.58 -2.27
CA ASN A 217 9.77 -2.24 -2.68
C ASN A 217 10.75 -1.65 -1.67
N VAL A 218 11.83 -1.04 -2.17
CA VAL A 218 12.85 -0.42 -1.31
C VAL A 218 12.52 1.07 -1.18
N CYS A 219 12.14 1.50 0.02
CA CYS A 219 11.88 2.91 0.34
C CYS A 219 13.18 3.74 0.25
N ARG A 220 13.08 5.07 0.14
CA ARG A 220 14.22 6.00 0.18
C ARG A 220 15.12 5.78 1.41
N CYS A 221 14.53 5.51 2.57
CA CYS A 221 15.25 5.20 3.81
C CYS A 221 15.90 3.81 3.83
N GLY A 222 15.67 3.00 2.80
CA GLY A 222 16.23 1.65 2.68
C GLY A 222 15.38 0.53 3.29
N ALA A 223 14.24 0.86 3.89
CA ALA A 223 13.28 -0.13 4.39
C ALA A 223 12.68 -0.96 3.23
N ARG A 224 12.50 -2.27 3.43
CA ARG A 224 11.94 -3.18 2.41
C ARG A 224 10.48 -3.48 2.68
N LEU A 225 9.60 -2.83 1.94
CA LEU A 225 8.16 -2.92 2.09
C LEU A 225 7.60 -4.06 1.22
N PRO A 226 6.81 -5.00 1.76
CA PRO A 226 6.17 -6.04 0.96
C PRO A 226 5.16 -5.46 -0.04
N THR A 227 5.13 -6.02 -1.25
CA THR A 227 4.29 -5.52 -2.36
C THR A 227 2.89 -6.16 -2.43
N THR A 228 2.70 -7.34 -1.82
CA THR A 228 1.44 -8.10 -1.87
C THR A 228 0.92 -8.43 -0.46
N VAL A 229 -0.38 -8.70 -0.35
CA VAL A 229 -1.03 -9.11 0.91
C VAL A 229 -0.41 -10.40 1.50
N PRO A 230 -0.20 -11.50 0.74
CA PRO A 230 0.41 -12.71 1.30
C PRO A 230 1.83 -12.47 1.84
N LEU A 231 2.59 -11.53 1.27
CA LEU A 231 3.93 -11.15 1.76
C LEU A 231 3.92 -10.27 3.01
N GLY A 232 2.74 -9.85 3.49
CA GLY A 232 2.61 -9.06 4.71
C GLY A 232 2.28 -7.58 4.50
N ARG A 233 1.86 -7.13 3.30
CA ARG A 233 1.49 -5.72 3.06
C ARG A 233 0.43 -5.19 4.01
N PHE A 234 -0.52 -6.04 4.42
CA PHE A 234 -1.56 -5.75 5.41
C PHE A 234 -1.04 -5.39 6.82
N ARG A 235 0.26 -5.57 7.10
CA ARG A 235 0.87 -5.19 8.38
C ARG A 235 1.33 -3.73 8.40
N LEU A 236 1.36 -3.06 7.25
CA LEU A 236 1.70 -1.65 7.14
C LEU A 236 0.48 -0.78 7.41
N ALA A 237 0.70 0.42 7.96
CA ALA A 237 -0.38 1.39 8.12
C ALA A 237 -0.87 1.83 6.73
N ALA A 238 -2.17 1.68 6.50
CA ALA A 238 -2.84 1.98 5.24
C ALA A 238 -3.67 3.26 5.37
N TYR A 239 -3.75 4.03 4.30
CA TYR A 239 -4.50 5.28 4.21
C TYR A 239 -5.33 5.31 2.92
N CYS A 240 -6.47 5.99 2.97
CA CYS A 240 -7.29 6.22 1.78
C CYS A 240 -6.56 7.19 0.83
N PRO A 241 -6.46 6.87 -0.48
CA PRO A 241 -5.85 7.77 -1.46
C PRO A 241 -6.72 9.00 -1.77
N HIS A 242 -8.00 8.98 -1.44
CA HIS A 242 -8.94 10.07 -1.74
C HIS A 242 -9.03 11.07 -0.57
N CYS A 243 -9.39 10.61 0.63
CA CYS A 243 -9.53 11.49 1.81
C CYS A 243 -8.28 11.57 2.69
N GLY A 244 -7.25 10.75 2.45
CA GLY A 244 -6.04 10.69 3.29
C GLY A 244 -6.27 10.10 4.69
N GLY A 245 -7.50 9.70 5.02
CA GLY A 245 -7.87 9.12 6.30
C GLY A 245 -7.23 7.74 6.52
N ARG A 246 -6.85 7.46 7.76
CA ARG A 246 -6.23 6.18 8.14
C ARG A 246 -7.24 5.04 8.05
N LEU A 247 -6.83 3.95 7.43
CA LEU A 247 -7.68 2.76 7.30
C LEU A 247 -7.42 1.77 8.45
N PRO A 248 -8.46 1.07 8.95
CA PRO A 248 -8.32 -0.01 9.91
C PRO A 248 -7.31 -1.10 9.47
N GLU A 249 -6.63 -1.73 10.42
CA GLU A 249 -5.58 -2.75 10.14
C GLU A 249 -6.06 -4.00 9.40
N ARG A 250 -7.37 -4.24 9.41
CA ARG A 250 -8.02 -5.39 8.78
C ARG A 250 -8.89 -4.99 7.60
N ILE A 251 -8.79 -3.72 7.17
CA ILE A 251 -9.37 -3.31 5.89
C ILE A 251 -8.75 -4.23 4.83
N GLY A 252 -9.59 -4.89 4.04
CA GLY A 252 -9.17 -5.87 3.07
C GLY A 252 -9.34 -7.34 3.50
N ARG A 253 -9.80 -7.64 4.72
CA ARG A 253 -9.99 -9.04 5.20
C ARG A 253 -11.30 -9.27 5.93
N VAL A 254 -11.90 -8.21 6.44
CA VAL A 254 -13.09 -8.24 7.29
C VAL A 254 -14.17 -7.38 6.64
N ARG A 255 -15.42 -7.84 6.71
CA ARG A 255 -16.58 -7.07 6.25
C ARG A 255 -16.78 -5.87 7.17
N VAL A 256 -16.88 -4.68 6.58
CA VAL A 256 -17.34 -3.46 7.25
C VAL A 256 -18.86 -3.45 7.16
N GLU A 257 -19.54 -3.37 8.30
CA GLU A 257 -21.01 -3.29 8.38
C GLU A 257 -21.40 -1.85 8.77
N PRO A 258 -21.91 -1.04 7.84
CA PRO A 258 -22.52 0.24 8.19
C PRO A 258 -23.86 0.01 8.88
N LEU A 259 -24.02 0.66 10.03
CA LEU A 259 -25.17 0.52 10.91
C LEU A 259 -25.74 1.93 11.21
N PRO A 260 -26.70 2.38 10.39
CA PRO A 260 -27.33 3.69 10.55
C PRO A 260 -28.38 3.72 11.66
N PHE A 261 -28.33 4.75 12.50
CA PHE A 261 -29.32 5.07 13.53
C PHE A 261 -30.25 6.15 12.98
N VAL A 262 -31.51 5.81 12.77
CA VAL A 262 -32.54 6.68 12.20
C VAL A 262 -33.58 7.00 13.26
N GLY A 263 -33.90 8.28 13.44
CA GLY A 263 -34.87 8.76 14.42
C GLY A 263 -34.77 10.27 14.58
N GLY A 264 -35.82 10.89 15.11
CA GLY A 264 -35.89 12.34 15.28
C GLY A 264 -34.78 12.91 16.17
N PRO A 265 -34.56 14.24 16.15
CA PRO A 265 -33.70 14.91 17.12
C PRO A 265 -34.13 14.55 18.56
N ALA A 266 -33.19 14.34 19.49
CA ALA A 266 -33.48 13.94 20.87
C ALA A 266 -34.20 12.58 21.06
N ALA A 267 -34.38 11.77 20.02
CA ALA A 267 -34.98 10.44 20.13
C ALA A 267 -34.13 9.38 20.86
N GLY A 268 -32.95 9.76 21.41
CA GLY A 268 -32.09 8.83 22.15
C GLY A 268 -31.09 8.03 21.31
N LYS A 269 -30.87 8.38 20.04
CA LYS A 269 -29.90 7.70 19.13
C LYS A 269 -28.50 7.58 19.73
N THR A 270 -27.91 8.71 20.14
CA THR A 270 -26.57 8.78 20.72
C THR A 270 -26.48 7.98 22.02
N THR A 271 -27.48 8.09 22.88
CA THR A 271 -27.58 7.31 24.13
C THR A 271 -27.61 5.82 23.83
N PHE A 272 -28.46 5.38 22.91
CA PHE A 272 -28.55 3.98 22.51
C PHE A 272 -27.25 3.46 21.87
N MET A 273 -26.58 4.27 21.05
CA MET A 273 -25.26 3.93 20.49
C MET A 273 -24.23 3.71 21.60
N VAL A 274 -24.16 4.59 22.60
CA VAL A 274 -23.21 4.47 23.73
C VAL A 274 -23.51 3.23 24.58
N LEU A 275 -24.79 2.99 24.91
CA LEU A 275 -25.24 1.79 25.61
C LEU A 275 -24.92 0.53 24.79
N GLY A 276 -25.13 0.58 23.48
CA GLY A 276 -24.82 -0.49 22.53
C GLY A 276 -23.34 -0.86 22.48
N ILE A 277 -22.46 0.13 22.41
CA ILE A 277 -21.00 -0.10 22.47
C ILE A 277 -20.61 -0.72 23.81
N ARG A 278 -21.21 -0.26 24.93
CA ARG A 278 -20.96 -0.81 26.27
C ARG A 278 -21.39 -2.28 26.35
N ALA A 279 -22.62 -2.57 25.91
CA ALA A 279 -23.18 -3.90 25.83
C ALA A 279 -22.32 -4.86 25.01
N LEU A 280 -21.93 -4.46 23.79
CA LEU A 280 -21.04 -5.24 22.95
C LEU A 280 -19.64 -5.42 23.57
N HIS A 281 -19.12 -4.43 24.31
CA HIS A 281 -17.82 -4.54 24.96
C HIS A 281 -17.84 -5.58 26.08
N THR A 282 -18.86 -5.51 26.95
CA THR A 282 -19.10 -6.51 28.00
C THR A 282 -19.27 -7.89 27.40
N ARG A 283 -20.08 -8.01 26.34
CA ARG A 283 -20.32 -9.28 25.64
C ARG A 283 -19.03 -9.86 25.05
N ALA A 284 -18.24 -9.03 24.37
CA ALA A 284 -16.97 -9.45 23.79
C ALA A 284 -16.02 -9.96 24.86
N ARG A 285 -15.90 -9.27 26.01
CA ARG A 285 -15.07 -9.72 27.14
C ARG A 285 -15.54 -11.05 27.72
N ALA A 286 -16.85 -11.22 27.90
CA ALA A 286 -17.44 -12.45 28.46
C ALA A 286 -17.12 -13.70 27.61
N VAL A 287 -16.96 -13.53 26.29
CA VAL A 287 -16.60 -14.63 25.39
C VAL A 287 -15.11 -14.66 25.02
N HIS A 288 -14.22 -13.99 25.77
CA HIS A 288 -12.79 -13.86 25.44
C HIS A 288 -12.50 -13.24 24.05
N GLY A 289 -13.42 -12.41 23.56
CA GLY A 289 -13.26 -11.55 22.41
C GLY A 289 -12.66 -10.18 22.74
N ARG A 290 -12.62 -9.30 21.75
CA ARG A 290 -12.09 -7.95 21.84
C ARG A 290 -12.98 -6.98 21.08
N LEU A 291 -13.30 -5.86 21.72
CA LEU A 291 -13.91 -4.69 21.10
C LEU A 291 -12.97 -3.51 21.30
N ALA A 292 -12.63 -2.81 20.22
CA ALA A 292 -11.73 -1.65 20.30
C ALA A 292 -12.09 -0.58 19.25
N PHE A 293 -11.90 0.69 19.61
CA PHE A 293 -12.08 1.79 18.66
C PHE A 293 -10.95 1.81 17.64
N VAL A 294 -11.30 2.07 16.38
CA VAL A 294 -10.30 2.22 15.31
C VAL A 294 -9.49 3.50 15.47
N GLU A 295 -10.12 4.58 15.93
CA GLU A 295 -9.47 5.88 16.09
C GLU A 295 -9.49 6.38 17.54
N ARG A 296 -8.41 7.08 17.92
CA ARG A 296 -8.26 7.63 19.27
C ARG A 296 -9.32 8.65 19.61
N ARG A 297 -9.74 9.49 18.65
CA ARG A 297 -10.78 10.50 18.85
C ARG A 297 -12.13 9.89 19.27
N HIS A 298 -12.51 8.76 18.67
CA HIS A 298 -13.77 8.08 19.00
C HIS A 298 -13.71 7.46 20.40
N ALA A 299 -12.57 6.86 20.78
CA ALA A 299 -12.36 6.34 22.12
C ALA A 299 -12.44 7.44 23.19
N GLN A 300 -11.85 8.61 22.92
CA GLN A 300 -11.89 9.76 23.83
C GLN A 300 -13.30 10.33 23.98
N ALA A 301 -14.03 10.50 22.86
CA ALA A 301 -15.41 10.96 22.87
C ALA A 301 -16.32 9.99 23.64
N TYR A 302 -16.20 8.69 23.39
CA TYR A 302 -16.94 7.66 24.12
C TYR A 302 -16.62 7.65 25.62
N ALA A 303 -15.34 7.72 25.99
CA ALA A 303 -14.94 7.78 27.40
C ALA A 303 -15.47 9.04 28.10
N GLY A 304 -15.57 10.17 27.37
CA GLY A 304 -16.25 11.38 27.85
C GLY A 304 -17.74 11.14 28.11
N ALA A 305 -18.44 10.53 27.16
CA ALA A 305 -19.86 10.20 27.27
C ALA A 305 -20.16 9.28 28.48
N ILE A 306 -19.35 8.24 28.70
CA ILE A 306 -19.51 7.34 29.84
C ILE A 306 -19.28 8.05 31.18
N ARG A 307 -18.27 8.94 31.28
CA ARG A 307 -18.04 9.72 32.51
C ARG A 307 -19.21 10.64 32.84
N GLU A 308 -19.86 11.20 31.83
CA GLU A 308 -21.03 12.06 32.03
C GLU A 308 -22.23 11.26 32.57
N PHE A 309 -22.50 10.08 31.99
CA PHE A 309 -23.53 9.17 32.49
C PHE A 309 -23.26 8.73 33.94
N GLN A 310 -22.01 8.42 34.29
CA GLN A 310 -21.63 8.04 35.65
C GLN A 310 -21.87 9.16 36.67
N ARG A 311 -21.85 10.43 36.25
CA ARG A 311 -22.15 11.59 37.10
C ARG A 311 -23.65 11.89 37.20
N GLY A 312 -24.51 11.07 36.58
CA GLY A 312 -25.94 11.35 36.46
C GLY A 312 -26.23 12.51 35.48
N GLY A 313 -25.23 12.96 34.73
CA GLY A 313 -25.37 14.00 33.72
C GLY A 313 -26.08 13.49 32.47
N ARG A 314 -26.69 14.41 31.71
CA ARG A 314 -27.27 14.11 30.39
C ARG A 314 -26.18 14.31 29.33
N LEU A 315 -26.16 13.45 28.31
CA LEU A 315 -25.34 13.73 27.14
C LEU A 315 -25.77 15.08 26.55
N ALA A 316 -24.80 15.97 26.35
CA ALA A 316 -25.03 17.22 25.63
C ALA A 316 -25.64 16.90 24.25
N LYS A 317 -26.50 17.80 23.76
CA LYS A 317 -27.08 17.70 22.42
C LYS A 317 -25.94 17.47 21.41
N THR A 318 -26.12 16.50 20.52
CA THR A 318 -25.12 16.13 19.51
C THR A 318 -24.81 17.34 18.64
N GLY A 319 -23.75 18.07 18.97
CA GLY A 319 -23.27 19.23 18.21
C GLY A 319 -22.46 18.82 16.98
N PRO A 320 -22.16 19.76 16.08
CA PRO A 320 -21.40 19.51 14.85
C PRO A 320 -19.96 19.02 15.08
N GLU A 321 -19.46 19.11 16.32
CA GLU A 321 -18.12 18.67 16.72
C GLU A 321 -18.02 17.16 17.04
N LEU A 322 -19.16 16.48 17.24
CA LEU A 322 -19.17 15.03 17.46
C LEU A 322 -19.00 14.29 16.12
N PRO A 323 -18.19 13.23 16.08
CA PRO A 323 -17.93 12.52 14.84
C PRO A 323 -19.23 11.89 14.33
N LEU A 324 -19.59 12.23 13.08
CA LEU A 324 -20.76 11.74 12.35
C LEU A 324 -20.88 10.20 12.34
N ALA A 325 -19.76 9.49 12.53
CA ALA A 325 -19.73 8.04 12.67
C ALA A 325 -18.64 7.57 13.65
N THR A 326 -18.92 6.45 14.32
CA THR A 326 -18.02 5.80 15.25
C THR A 326 -17.63 4.40 14.75
N MET A 327 -16.32 4.19 14.54
CA MET A 327 -15.76 2.92 14.06
C MET A 327 -15.30 2.01 15.20
N VAL A 328 -15.82 0.79 15.23
CA VAL A 328 -15.51 -0.21 16.26
C VAL A 328 -15.08 -1.54 15.60
N ASP A 329 -13.89 -2.05 15.94
CA ASP A 329 -13.40 -3.38 15.56
C ASP A 329 -13.89 -4.42 16.57
N VAL A 330 -14.73 -5.37 16.12
CA VAL A 330 -15.33 -6.41 16.95
C VAL A 330 -14.78 -7.78 16.55
N GLU A 331 -14.14 -8.45 17.51
CA GLU A 331 -13.52 -9.75 17.37
C GLU A 331 -14.11 -10.72 18.40
N LEU A 332 -14.87 -11.70 17.93
CA LEU A 332 -15.45 -12.76 18.76
C LEU A 332 -14.81 -14.10 18.38
N PRO A 333 -14.33 -14.93 19.33
CA PRO A 333 -13.70 -16.21 19.04
C PRO A 333 -14.71 -17.20 18.42
N GLY A 334 -14.25 -17.99 17.45
CA GLY A 334 -15.08 -18.95 16.71
C GLY A 334 -16.16 -18.34 15.80
N ARG A 335 -16.29 -17.00 15.75
CA ARG A 335 -17.33 -16.28 15.01
C ARG A 335 -16.76 -15.33 13.96
N ALA A 336 -17.67 -14.75 13.17
CA ALA A 336 -17.31 -13.75 12.18
C ALA A 336 -16.71 -12.50 12.86
N ARG A 337 -15.53 -12.09 12.37
CA ARG A 337 -14.94 -10.79 12.70
C ARG A 337 -15.64 -9.71 11.87
N ARG A 338 -15.92 -8.55 12.46
CA ARG A 338 -16.60 -7.42 11.79
C ARG A 338 -16.06 -6.09 12.27
N ILE A 339 -16.04 -5.11 11.38
CA ILE A 339 -15.85 -3.70 11.74
C ILE A 339 -17.23 -3.07 11.66
N LEU A 340 -17.74 -2.58 12.77
CA LEU A 340 -19.02 -1.87 12.84
C LEU A 340 -18.78 -0.39 12.60
N TYR A 341 -19.57 0.19 11.70
CA TYR A 341 -19.56 1.60 11.41
C TYR A 341 -20.90 2.19 11.89
N LEU A 342 -20.91 2.65 13.15
CA LEU A 342 -22.11 3.15 13.82
C LEU A 342 -22.32 4.61 13.42
N PHE A 343 -23.42 4.89 12.74
CA PHE A 343 -23.70 6.21 12.18
C PHE A 343 -24.84 6.87 12.93
N ASP A 344 -24.56 7.97 13.62
CA ASP A 344 -25.52 8.75 14.41
C ASP A 344 -25.50 10.20 13.92
N PRO A 345 -26.32 10.56 12.91
CA PRO A 345 -26.38 11.93 12.46
C PRO A 345 -27.01 12.78 13.57
N ALA A 346 -26.40 13.93 13.88
CA ALA A 346 -27.11 14.94 14.66
C ALA A 346 -28.42 15.28 13.93
N GLY A 347 -29.54 15.25 14.66
CA GLY A 347 -30.88 15.35 14.07
C GLY A 347 -31.15 16.64 13.28
N GLU A 348 -30.27 17.65 13.36
CA GLU A 348 -30.36 18.92 12.64
C GLU A 348 -29.83 18.86 11.21
N HIS A 349 -29.13 17.79 10.80
CA HIS A 349 -28.57 17.67 9.45
C HIS A 349 -29.62 17.42 8.35
N TYR A 350 -30.90 17.30 8.70
CA TYR A 350 -32.00 17.07 7.76
C TYR A 350 -32.63 18.35 7.18
N THR A 351 -32.07 19.54 7.46
CA THR A 351 -32.48 20.79 6.80
C THR A 351 -31.32 21.41 6.03
N GLY A 352 -31.36 21.34 4.70
CA GLY A 352 -30.43 22.02 3.78
C GLY A 352 -29.37 21.13 3.14
N ALA A 353 -28.39 21.75 2.46
CA ALA A 353 -27.40 21.14 1.55
C ALA A 353 -26.59 19.94 2.08
N THR A 354 -26.63 19.66 3.39
CA THR A 354 -26.16 18.42 4.03
C THR A 354 -26.98 17.17 3.67
N GLU A 355 -28.18 17.33 3.10
CA GLU A 355 -29.05 16.24 2.60
C GLU A 355 -28.29 15.27 1.69
N VAL A 356 -27.54 15.75 0.71
CA VAL A 356 -26.88 14.90 -0.29
C VAL A 356 -25.69 14.10 0.31
N GLU A 357 -25.13 14.59 1.41
CA GLU A 357 -23.91 14.06 2.04
C GLU A 357 -24.20 12.99 3.09
N SER A 358 -25.34 13.12 3.80
CA SER A 358 -25.84 12.16 4.80
C SER A 358 -26.69 11.03 4.20
N LEU A 359 -26.63 10.74 2.90
CA LEU A 359 -27.46 9.69 2.29
C LEU A 359 -26.63 8.58 1.62
N ARG A 360 -25.41 8.90 1.14
CA ARG A 360 -24.49 7.90 0.55
C ARG A 360 -24.07 6.77 1.50
N TYR A 361 -24.16 6.95 2.82
CA TYR A 361 -23.85 5.87 3.76
C TYR A 361 -24.97 4.84 3.86
N LEU A 362 -26.22 5.28 3.68
CA LEU A 362 -27.35 4.37 3.63
C LEU A 362 -27.14 3.42 2.45
N ASP A 363 -26.55 3.89 1.33
CA ASP A 363 -26.39 3.13 0.06
C ASP A 363 -25.63 1.83 0.19
N HIS A 364 -24.93 1.67 1.30
CA HIS A 364 -24.12 0.50 1.58
C HIS A 364 -24.58 -0.28 2.82
N SER A 365 -25.65 0.17 3.50
CA SER A 365 -26.24 -0.52 4.64
C SER A 365 -27.29 -1.54 4.22
N GLU A 366 -27.08 -2.79 4.64
CA GLU A 366 -28.07 -3.86 4.53
C GLU A 366 -28.91 -4.01 5.80
N ALA A 367 -28.62 -3.21 6.83
CA ALA A 367 -29.31 -3.21 8.11
C ALA A 367 -29.54 -1.79 8.61
N LEU A 368 -30.59 -1.60 9.43
CA LEU A 368 -31.05 -0.30 9.90
C LEU A 368 -31.49 -0.39 11.36
N LEU A 369 -31.14 0.61 12.18
CA LEU A 369 -31.76 0.82 13.49
C LEU A 369 -32.71 2.00 13.42
N PHE A 370 -33.99 1.76 13.64
CA PHE A 370 -35.02 2.78 13.77
C PHE A 370 -35.30 3.05 15.24
N ILE A 371 -34.86 4.20 15.72
CA ILE A 371 -34.96 4.66 17.10
C ILE A 371 -36.22 5.51 17.25
N VAL A 372 -37.17 5.02 18.04
CA VAL A 372 -38.47 5.62 18.27
C VAL A 372 -38.48 6.26 19.66
N ASP A 373 -38.78 7.55 19.69
CA ASP A 373 -39.16 8.23 20.93
C ASP A 373 -40.68 8.11 21.09
N PRO A 374 -41.19 7.35 22.07
CA PRO A 374 -42.62 7.20 22.25
C PRO A 374 -43.30 8.56 22.51
N PHE A 375 -42.63 9.47 23.23
CA PHE A 375 -43.19 10.78 23.60
C PHE A 375 -43.27 11.77 22.44
N ALA A 376 -42.67 11.45 21.30
CA ALA A 376 -42.82 12.22 20.07
C ALA A 376 -44.09 11.87 19.30
N LEU A 377 -44.76 10.76 19.63
CA LEU A 377 -45.95 10.31 18.93
C LEU A 377 -47.15 11.22 19.24
N PRO A 378 -47.81 11.81 18.24
CA PRO A 378 -48.95 12.69 18.46
C PRO A 378 -50.09 12.03 19.21
N GLN A 379 -50.38 10.74 18.94
CA GLN A 379 -51.42 10.02 19.67
C GLN A 379 -51.05 9.84 21.14
N LEU A 380 -49.80 9.45 21.45
CA LEU A 380 -49.38 9.27 22.83
C LEU A 380 -49.43 10.58 23.62
N ARG A 381 -48.94 11.69 23.04
CA ARG A 381 -48.97 13.02 23.71
C ARG A 381 -50.38 13.47 24.08
N ARG A 382 -51.40 13.10 23.31
CA ARG A 382 -52.80 13.43 23.61
C ARG A 382 -53.38 12.60 24.75
N THR A 383 -52.90 11.36 24.91
CA THR A 383 -53.40 10.43 25.93
C THR A 383 -52.77 10.67 27.31
N LEU A 384 -51.57 11.26 27.37
CA LEU A 384 -50.91 11.58 28.63
C LEU A 384 -51.72 12.61 29.44
N THR A 385 -51.84 12.37 30.75
CA THR A 385 -52.39 13.31 31.74
C THR A 385 -51.47 14.53 31.92
N GLY A 386 -51.98 15.60 32.56
CA GLY A 386 -51.19 16.81 32.82
C GLY A 386 -49.93 16.53 33.65
N ASP A 387 -50.10 15.79 34.75
CA ASP A 387 -49.02 15.43 35.68
C ASP A 387 -47.96 14.55 35.01
N GLU A 388 -48.36 13.62 34.14
CA GLU A 388 -47.43 12.77 33.38
C GLU A 388 -46.59 13.60 32.40
N ARG A 389 -47.19 14.58 31.72
CA ARG A 389 -46.45 15.45 30.79
C ARG A 389 -45.42 16.29 31.52
N GLU A 390 -45.78 16.90 32.64
CA GLU A 390 -44.85 17.69 33.47
C GLU A 390 -43.69 16.81 33.97
N PHE A 391 -44.00 15.60 34.44
CA PHE A 391 -42.97 14.63 34.84
C PHE A 391 -42.00 14.30 33.69
N ILE A 392 -42.51 14.03 32.49
CA ILE A 392 -41.69 13.68 31.31
C ILE A 392 -40.83 14.86 30.87
N ASP A 393 -41.41 16.06 30.75
CA ASP A 393 -40.71 17.27 30.31
C ASP A 393 -39.55 17.63 31.26
N HIS A 394 -39.71 17.37 32.56
CA HIS A 394 -38.63 17.48 33.53
C HIS A 394 -37.59 16.36 33.39
N ALA A 395 -38.02 15.12 33.14
CA ALA A 395 -37.15 13.94 33.12
C ALA A 395 -36.31 13.80 31.84
N ALA A 396 -36.84 14.15 30.66
CA ALA A 396 -36.16 14.00 29.38
C ALA A 396 -36.65 14.99 28.32
N VAL A 397 -35.76 15.39 27.41
CA VAL A 397 -36.13 16.16 26.22
C VAL A 397 -36.78 15.21 25.20
N SER A 398 -38.02 15.49 24.80
CA SER A 398 -38.71 14.75 23.72
C SER A 398 -38.25 15.20 22.34
N SER A 399 -38.29 14.30 21.36
CA SER A 399 -38.28 14.69 19.94
C SER A 399 -39.54 15.48 19.63
N GLU A 400 -39.38 16.59 18.90
CA GLU A 400 -40.50 17.37 18.35
C GLU A 400 -41.04 16.78 17.04
N GLU A 401 -40.29 15.84 16.46
CA GLU A 401 -40.58 15.25 15.17
C GLU A 401 -41.24 13.88 15.30
N ASP A 402 -42.31 13.64 14.52
CA ASP A 402 -43.00 12.36 14.44
C ASP A 402 -42.03 11.28 13.90
N PRO A 403 -41.83 10.16 14.64
CA PRO A 403 -41.04 9.04 14.17
C PRO A 403 -41.48 8.51 12.79
N ALA A 404 -42.77 8.53 12.47
CA ALA A 404 -43.30 8.08 11.17
C ALA A 404 -42.76 8.93 10.02
N ASP A 405 -42.73 10.25 10.18
CA ASP A 405 -42.23 11.18 9.16
C ASP A 405 -40.73 11.01 8.95
N THR A 406 -39.98 10.80 10.04
CA THR A 406 -38.54 10.52 9.97
C THR A 406 -38.26 9.26 9.15
N LEU A 407 -39.00 8.18 9.42
CA LEU A 407 -38.84 6.93 8.68
C LEU A 407 -39.25 7.11 7.21
N GLN A 408 -40.38 7.79 6.94
CA GLN A 408 -40.87 8.04 5.60
C GLN A 408 -39.82 8.75 4.74
N ARG A 409 -39.15 9.77 5.27
CA ARG A 409 -38.08 10.48 4.56
C ARG A 409 -36.90 9.58 4.25
N VAL A 410 -36.44 8.78 5.21
CA VAL A 410 -35.36 7.81 4.98
C VAL A 410 -35.78 6.78 3.93
N LEU A 411 -36.96 6.19 4.05
CA LEU A 411 -37.46 5.21 3.08
C LEU A 411 -37.60 5.80 1.67
N ASN A 412 -38.05 7.05 1.54
CA ASN A 412 -38.13 7.74 0.25
C ASN A 412 -36.76 7.90 -0.39
N ASP A 413 -35.73 8.20 0.41
CA ASP A 413 -34.36 8.23 -0.10
C ASP A 413 -33.86 6.82 -0.49
N LEU A 414 -34.10 5.81 0.35
CA LEU A 414 -33.72 4.42 0.05
C LEU A 414 -34.33 3.91 -1.26
N ARG A 415 -35.52 4.40 -1.65
CA ARG A 415 -36.19 4.03 -2.92
C ARG A 415 -35.43 4.49 -4.17
N SER A 416 -34.55 5.48 -4.06
CA SER A 416 -33.70 5.92 -5.18
C SER A 416 -32.69 4.86 -5.63
N ARG A 417 -32.53 3.78 -4.86
CA ARG A 417 -31.59 2.70 -5.15
C ARG A 417 -32.04 1.74 -6.24
N PRO A 418 -31.08 1.04 -6.88
CA PRO A 418 -31.37 -0.07 -7.77
C PRO A 418 -32.18 -1.21 -7.12
N ASP A 419 -32.02 -1.41 -5.81
CA ASP A 419 -32.73 -2.44 -5.03
C ASP A 419 -34.01 -1.93 -4.35
N GLN A 420 -34.43 -0.70 -4.68
CA GLN A 420 -35.59 -0.02 -4.12
C GLN A 420 -35.59 0.10 -2.59
N GLY A 421 -34.41 0.05 -1.96
CA GLY A 421 -34.29 0.28 -0.52
C GLY A 421 -34.53 -0.93 0.37
N ARG A 422 -34.57 -2.15 -0.19
CA ARG A 422 -34.75 -3.39 0.58
C ARG A 422 -33.70 -3.53 1.68
N GLN A 423 -34.14 -3.71 2.92
CA GLN A 423 -33.27 -3.95 4.06
C GLN A 423 -33.27 -5.45 4.42
N LYS A 424 -32.11 -6.02 4.78
CA LYS A 424 -32.06 -7.41 5.27
C LYS A 424 -32.57 -7.51 6.70
N ARG A 425 -32.22 -6.54 7.55
CA ARG A 425 -32.59 -6.53 8.98
C ARG A 425 -32.89 -5.12 9.46
N VAL A 426 -34.06 -4.92 10.07
CA VAL A 426 -34.42 -3.67 10.73
C VAL A 426 -34.68 -3.94 12.21
N ALA A 427 -34.00 -3.21 13.09
CA ALA A 427 -34.33 -3.17 14.51
C ALA A 427 -35.10 -1.89 14.82
N VAL A 428 -36.30 -2.03 15.39
CA VAL A 428 -37.10 -0.93 15.92
C VAL A 428 -36.86 -0.86 17.41
N VAL A 429 -36.23 0.22 17.87
CA VAL A 429 -35.88 0.43 19.28
C VAL A 429 -36.77 1.53 19.83
N VAL A 430 -37.70 1.16 20.72
CA VAL A 430 -38.49 2.14 21.48
C VAL A 430 -37.67 2.58 22.67
N THR A 431 -37.33 3.86 22.71
CA THR A 431 -36.45 4.43 23.75
C THR A 431 -37.24 4.97 24.94
N LYS A 432 -36.53 5.37 26.01
CA LYS A 432 -37.09 6.00 27.22
C LYS A 432 -38.17 5.16 27.87
N THR A 433 -38.06 3.83 27.75
CA THR A 433 -39.09 2.92 28.28
C THR A 433 -39.13 2.95 29.80
N ASP A 434 -38.04 3.33 30.46
CA ASP A 434 -37.97 3.61 31.89
C ASP A 434 -38.91 4.74 32.34
N LEU A 435 -39.19 5.71 31.47
CA LEU A 435 -40.19 6.75 31.69
C LEU A 435 -41.57 6.27 31.23
N LEU A 436 -41.63 5.55 30.11
CA LEU A 436 -42.89 5.08 29.52
C LEU A 436 -43.66 4.14 30.46
N VAL A 437 -42.99 3.19 31.12
CA VAL A 437 -43.64 2.26 32.07
C VAL A 437 -44.24 2.96 33.29
N ARG A 438 -43.88 4.22 33.55
CA ARG A 438 -44.43 5.04 34.63
C ARG A 438 -45.71 5.77 34.24
N THR A 439 -46.09 5.74 32.97
CA THR A 439 -47.35 6.33 32.48
C THR A 439 -48.44 5.27 32.38
N GLU A 440 -49.70 5.69 32.34
CA GLU A 440 -50.84 4.79 32.17
C GLU A 440 -50.78 4.02 30.85
N VAL A 441 -50.39 4.69 29.76
CA VAL A 441 -50.33 4.11 28.41
C VAL A 441 -49.17 3.13 28.25
N GLY A 442 -48.09 3.30 29.02
CA GLY A 442 -46.91 2.45 28.95
C GLY A 442 -46.83 1.36 30.01
N ARG A 443 -47.73 1.35 30.99
CA ARG A 443 -47.73 0.34 32.07
C ARG A 443 -47.83 -1.10 31.54
N CYS A 444 -48.59 -1.30 30.47
CA CYS A 444 -48.75 -2.61 29.81
C CYS A 444 -47.44 -3.15 29.20
N LEU A 445 -46.46 -2.30 28.90
CA LEU A 445 -45.15 -2.75 28.38
C LEU A 445 -44.31 -3.49 29.42
N GLY A 446 -44.63 -3.37 30.71
CA GLY A 446 -44.00 -4.15 31.78
C GLY A 446 -44.52 -5.60 31.88
N GLU A 447 -45.64 -5.92 31.23
CA GLU A 447 -46.33 -7.20 31.30
C GLU A 447 -46.31 -7.88 29.93
N ASP A 448 -45.19 -8.53 29.57
CA ASP A 448 -44.99 -9.47 28.43
C ASP A 448 -45.75 -9.16 27.11
N THR A 449 -45.99 -7.88 26.83
CA THR A 449 -46.85 -7.42 25.74
C THR A 449 -46.04 -7.34 24.45
N ASP A 450 -46.64 -7.76 23.33
CA ASP A 450 -46.01 -7.63 22.02
C ASP A 450 -45.82 -6.15 21.67
N LEU A 451 -44.57 -5.69 21.72
CA LEU A 451 -44.18 -4.32 21.40
C LEU A 451 -44.62 -3.90 19.99
N ARG A 452 -44.73 -4.85 19.07
CA ARG A 452 -45.25 -4.61 17.71
C ARG A 452 -46.72 -4.20 17.74
N GLU A 453 -47.53 -4.90 18.53
CA GLU A 453 -48.95 -4.60 18.68
C GLU A 453 -49.15 -3.26 19.38
N TRP A 454 -48.39 -3.01 20.45
CA TRP A 454 -48.42 -1.73 21.18
C TRP A 454 -48.11 -0.56 20.25
N LEU A 455 -47.06 -0.65 19.43
CA LEU A 455 -46.72 0.38 18.42
C LEU A 455 -47.87 0.59 17.42
N GLY A 456 -48.60 -0.47 17.07
CA GLY A 456 -49.80 -0.39 16.25
C GLY A 456 -50.91 0.44 16.89
N GLN A 457 -51.15 0.26 18.19
CA GLN A 457 -52.17 0.96 18.96
C GLN A 457 -51.83 2.44 19.19
N VAL A 458 -50.55 2.78 19.38
CA VAL A 458 -50.11 4.16 19.62
C VAL A 458 -49.85 4.99 18.36
N GLY A 459 -50.33 4.52 17.20
CA GLY A 459 -50.35 5.31 15.96
C GLY A 459 -49.30 4.96 14.90
N LEU A 460 -48.42 3.98 15.15
CA LEU A 460 -47.40 3.54 14.20
C LEU A 460 -47.80 2.29 13.38
N GLY A 461 -49.09 1.92 13.36
CA GLY A 461 -49.55 0.73 12.63
C GLY A 461 -49.23 0.73 11.13
N ASN A 462 -49.29 1.89 10.47
CA ASN A 462 -48.86 2.02 9.06
C ASN A 462 -47.35 1.78 8.92
N THR A 463 -46.56 2.44 9.78
CA THR A 463 -45.09 2.35 9.84
C THR A 463 -44.63 0.90 10.04
N VAL A 464 -45.24 0.17 10.98
CA VAL A 464 -44.99 -1.25 11.25
C VAL A 464 -45.21 -2.10 9.99
N ARG A 465 -46.34 -1.91 9.30
CA ARG A 465 -46.64 -2.63 8.05
C ARG A 465 -45.66 -2.28 6.93
N THR A 466 -45.26 -1.02 6.82
CA THR A 466 -44.27 -0.60 5.82
C THR A 466 -42.90 -1.22 6.10
N LEU A 467 -42.48 -1.31 7.36
CA LEU A 467 -41.24 -1.99 7.74
C LEU A 467 -41.28 -3.48 7.38
N ASP A 468 -42.41 -4.16 7.63
CA ASP A 468 -42.60 -5.57 7.27
C ASP A 468 -42.52 -5.81 5.74
N GLN A 469 -42.82 -4.79 4.92
CA GLN A 469 -42.70 -4.86 3.45
C GLN A 469 -41.28 -4.58 2.95
N VAL A 470 -40.59 -3.62 3.56
CA VAL A 470 -39.26 -3.17 3.10
C VAL A 470 -38.14 -4.06 3.65
N ALA A 471 -38.33 -4.64 4.83
CA ALA A 471 -37.34 -5.45 5.52
C ALA A 471 -37.59 -6.95 5.38
N ALA A 472 -36.53 -7.74 5.19
CA ALA A 472 -36.64 -9.19 5.23
C ALA A 472 -36.89 -9.73 6.64
N GLN A 473 -36.39 -9.04 7.67
CA GLN A 473 -36.62 -9.37 9.07
C GLN A 473 -36.71 -8.08 9.89
N VAL A 474 -37.69 -8.02 10.80
CA VAL A 474 -37.88 -6.90 11.74
C VAL A 474 -37.83 -7.45 13.17
N ARG A 475 -37.11 -6.78 14.07
CA ARG A 475 -37.19 -7.04 15.52
C ARG A 475 -37.53 -5.76 16.26
N TYR A 476 -38.41 -5.88 17.23
CA TYR A 476 -38.82 -4.79 18.11
C TYR A 476 -38.11 -4.95 19.45
N PHE A 477 -37.61 -3.85 20.00
CA PHE A 477 -36.84 -3.84 21.24
C PHE A 477 -37.20 -2.63 22.09
N ALA A 478 -37.42 -2.86 23.38
CA ALA A 478 -37.66 -1.81 24.38
C ALA A 478 -36.33 -1.43 25.05
N SER A 479 -35.98 -0.15 25.05
CA SER A 479 -34.73 0.35 25.64
C SER A 479 -34.97 1.56 26.55
N GLY A 480 -34.52 1.45 27.79
CA GLY A 480 -34.37 2.53 28.75
C GLY A 480 -32.93 2.61 29.24
N LEU A 481 -32.66 3.57 30.14
CA LEU A 481 -31.31 3.72 30.72
C LEU A 481 -30.84 2.50 31.53
N GLY A 482 -31.78 1.72 32.06
CA GLY A 482 -31.52 0.52 32.87
C GLY A 482 -31.66 -0.82 32.13
N THR A 483 -31.81 -0.83 30.79
CA THR A 483 -31.94 -2.07 30.03
C THR A 483 -30.73 -2.98 30.20
N ASP A 484 -30.96 -4.29 30.30
CA ASP A 484 -29.90 -5.28 30.44
C ASP A 484 -28.93 -5.18 29.24
N PRO A 485 -27.62 -4.97 29.50
CA PRO A 485 -26.61 -4.99 28.45
C PRO A 485 -26.59 -6.27 27.61
N ALA A 486 -27.03 -7.42 28.13
CA ALA A 486 -27.10 -8.67 27.38
C ALA A 486 -28.08 -8.57 26.21
N ASP A 487 -29.29 -8.06 26.46
CA ASP A 487 -30.34 -7.95 25.44
C ASP A 487 -29.96 -6.95 24.34
N VAL A 488 -29.35 -5.83 24.73
CA VAL A 488 -28.82 -4.83 23.78
C VAL A 488 -27.73 -5.44 22.90
N ALA A 489 -26.83 -6.23 23.49
CA ALA A 489 -25.77 -6.91 22.75
C ALA A 489 -26.33 -7.96 21.77
N ASP A 490 -27.39 -8.67 22.15
CA ASP A 490 -28.03 -9.69 21.33
C ASP A 490 -28.82 -9.07 20.16
N LEU A 491 -29.50 -7.94 20.39
CA LEU A 491 -30.10 -7.15 19.31
C LEU A 491 -29.03 -6.69 18.31
N LEU A 492 -27.98 -6.03 18.78
CA LEU A 492 -26.89 -5.56 17.92
C LEU A 492 -26.18 -6.71 17.23
N GLY A 493 -26.03 -7.85 17.91
CA GLY A 493 -25.50 -9.07 17.34
C GLY A 493 -26.32 -9.55 16.14
N TRP A 494 -27.65 -9.64 16.34
CA TRP A 494 -28.58 -10.01 15.27
C TRP A 494 -28.56 -9.01 14.10
N VAL A 495 -28.69 -7.70 14.35
CA VAL A 495 -28.75 -6.68 13.29
C VAL A 495 -27.46 -6.69 12.45
N THR A 496 -26.31 -6.83 13.09
CA THR A 496 -25.00 -6.82 12.42
C THR A 496 -24.61 -8.18 11.82
N GLY A 497 -25.40 -9.23 12.08
CA GLY A 497 -25.08 -10.60 11.67
C GLY A 497 -23.87 -11.18 12.41
N LEU A 498 -23.49 -10.61 13.56
CA LEU A 498 -22.64 -11.24 14.55
C LEU A 498 -23.53 -12.32 15.22
N GLY A 499 -23.50 -13.54 14.67
CA GLY A 499 -24.48 -14.59 14.99
C GLY A 499 -24.77 -14.79 16.49
N PRO A 500 -25.99 -15.26 16.84
CA PRO A 500 -26.42 -15.41 18.23
C PRO A 500 -25.44 -16.32 18.97
N ALA A 501 -25.13 -15.99 20.21
CA ALA A 501 -24.39 -16.92 21.02
C ALA A 501 -25.25 -18.15 21.27
N GLY A 502 -24.78 -19.32 20.83
CA GLY A 502 -25.21 -20.55 21.47
C GLY A 502 -25.00 -20.42 22.99
N ALA A 503 -25.96 -20.91 23.74
CA ALA A 503 -26.10 -20.86 25.20
C ALA A 503 -24.93 -21.55 25.94
N ALA A 504 -23.73 -21.01 25.83
CA ALA A 504 -22.52 -21.47 26.51
C ALA A 504 -21.72 -20.29 27.08
N ALA A 505 -22.43 -19.26 27.55
CA ALA A 505 -21.88 -18.39 28.59
C ALA A 505 -22.52 -18.89 29.88
N GLY A 506 -21.79 -19.74 30.62
CA GLY A 506 -22.17 -20.05 32.00
C GLY A 506 -22.19 -18.76 32.82
N ASP A 507 -22.96 -18.80 33.90
CA ASP A 507 -23.15 -17.76 34.92
C ASP A 507 -21.82 -17.30 35.54
N ALA A 508 -21.01 -16.57 34.77
CA ALA A 508 -19.85 -15.87 35.29
C ALA A 508 -20.36 -14.51 35.79
N PRO A 509 -20.28 -14.20 37.09
CA PRO A 509 -20.70 -12.92 37.61
C PRO A 509 -19.91 -11.79 36.94
N PRO A 510 -20.53 -10.62 36.70
CA PRO A 510 -19.84 -9.48 36.13
C PRO A 510 -18.67 -9.09 37.06
N THR A 511 -17.45 -9.36 36.62
CA THR A 511 -16.25 -9.04 37.41
C THR A 511 -16.14 -7.52 37.52
N GLU A 512 -15.92 -6.98 38.72
CA GLU A 512 -15.87 -5.54 39.04
C GLU A 512 -14.88 -4.72 38.19
N ALA A 513 -14.00 -5.38 37.42
CA ALA A 513 -13.13 -4.78 36.40
C ALA A 513 -13.88 -4.30 35.13
N ALA A 514 -15.21 -4.41 35.05
CA ALA A 514 -16.05 -4.08 33.89
C ALA A 514 -16.25 -2.57 33.62
N GLN A 515 -15.50 -1.68 34.29
CA GLN A 515 -15.72 -0.23 34.21
C GLN A 515 -14.79 0.51 33.24
N ASP A 516 -13.74 -0.13 32.73
CA ASP A 516 -12.83 0.53 31.80
C ASP A 516 -13.45 0.66 30.40
N PRO A 517 -13.51 1.88 29.83
CA PRO A 517 -14.01 2.07 28.47
C PRO A 517 -13.12 1.30 27.47
N PRO A 518 -13.67 0.87 26.31
CA PRO A 518 -12.90 0.18 25.29
C PRO A 518 -11.72 1.06 24.87
N GLY A 519 -10.52 0.48 24.92
CA GLY A 519 -9.33 1.13 24.39
C GLY A 519 -9.37 1.26 22.87
N THR A 520 -8.34 1.90 22.33
CA THR A 520 -8.11 1.91 20.88
C THR A 520 -7.46 0.61 20.48
N ALA A 521 -7.78 0.09 19.29
CA ALA A 521 -7.08 -1.08 18.76
C ALA A 521 -5.57 -0.78 18.79
N PRO A 522 -4.75 -1.62 19.45
CA PRO A 522 -3.33 -1.35 19.55
C PRO A 522 -2.78 -1.25 18.14
N LEU A 523 -2.06 -0.17 17.88
CA LEU A 523 -1.29 -0.04 16.64
C LEU A 523 -0.39 -1.27 16.58
N ARG A 524 -0.53 -2.09 15.53
CA ARG A 524 0.45 -3.13 15.23
C ARG A 524 1.79 -2.44 15.22
N ALA A 525 2.66 -2.83 16.15
CA ALA A 525 4.06 -2.51 16.05
C ALA A 525 4.51 -3.07 14.70
N PRO A 526 4.84 -2.22 13.70
CA PRO A 526 5.36 -2.72 12.46
C PRO A 526 6.59 -3.57 12.81
N TRP A 527 6.77 -4.72 12.16
CA TRP A 527 8.00 -5.50 12.34
C TRP A 527 9.19 -4.54 12.24
N PRO A 528 10.17 -4.58 13.17
CA PRO A 528 11.31 -3.69 13.12
C PRO A 528 12.02 -3.85 11.79
N VAL A 529 11.78 -2.91 10.88
CA VAL A 529 12.36 -3.01 9.54
C VAL A 529 13.81 -2.58 9.68
N ARG A 530 14.71 -3.55 9.69
CA ARG A 530 16.15 -3.28 9.54
C ARG A 530 16.35 -2.58 8.19
N GLY A 531 16.46 -1.25 8.24
CA GLY A 531 16.85 -0.45 7.08
C GLY A 531 18.29 -0.77 6.68
N ARG A 532 18.60 -0.66 5.38
CA ARG A 532 20.01 -0.62 4.94
C ARG A 532 20.66 0.67 5.47
N GLY A 533 21.97 0.69 5.65
CA GLY A 533 22.70 1.94 5.91
C GLY A 533 22.53 2.92 4.75
N ALA A 534 22.27 4.20 5.06
CA ALA A 534 21.88 5.22 4.07
C ALA A 534 22.85 5.36 2.88
N GLY A 535 24.14 5.07 3.06
CA GLY A 535 25.17 5.18 2.02
C GLY A 535 25.35 3.97 1.09
N ARG A 536 24.59 2.86 1.26
CA ARG A 536 24.77 1.63 0.45
C ARG A 536 23.68 1.46 -0.58
N VAL A 537 23.99 1.03 -1.81
CA VAL A 537 22.97 0.72 -2.85
C VAL A 537 22.02 -0.42 -2.42
N PRO A 538 20.79 -0.49 -2.95
CA PRO A 538 19.88 -1.61 -2.67
C PRO A 538 20.49 -2.95 -3.09
N ILE A 539 20.20 -4.05 -2.36
CA ILE A 539 20.74 -5.38 -2.71
C ILE A 539 20.40 -5.78 -4.15
N GLY A 540 19.19 -5.46 -4.65
CA GLY A 540 18.84 -5.73 -6.04
C GLY A 540 19.77 -5.05 -7.06
N TYR A 541 20.36 -3.91 -6.71
CA TYR A 541 21.36 -3.23 -7.56
C TYR A 541 22.71 -3.90 -7.45
N GLN A 542 23.11 -4.35 -6.25
CA GLN A 542 24.36 -5.09 -6.06
C GLN A 542 24.35 -6.40 -6.84
N VAL A 543 23.28 -7.19 -6.71
CA VAL A 543 23.11 -8.43 -7.45
C VAL A 543 23.11 -8.17 -8.95
N GLY A 544 22.40 -7.13 -9.41
CA GLY A 544 22.40 -6.74 -10.83
C GLY A 544 23.79 -6.33 -11.35
N ARG A 545 24.53 -5.52 -10.59
CA ARG A 545 25.90 -5.12 -10.93
C ARG A 545 26.87 -6.29 -10.96
N TRP A 546 26.78 -7.21 -9.99
CA TRP A 546 27.63 -8.40 -9.93
C TRP A 546 27.32 -9.40 -11.04
N ALA A 547 26.04 -9.60 -11.39
CA ALA A 547 25.67 -10.46 -12.52
C ALA A 547 26.24 -9.94 -13.84
N VAL A 548 26.16 -8.62 -14.07
CA VAL A 548 26.78 -7.96 -15.22
C VAL A 548 28.31 -8.11 -15.18
N LEU A 549 28.94 -7.86 -14.03
CA LEU A 549 30.40 -7.96 -13.88
C LEU A 549 30.90 -9.39 -14.12
N ALA A 550 30.15 -10.40 -13.68
CA ALA A 550 30.45 -11.80 -13.94
C ALA A 550 30.37 -12.12 -15.45
N GLY A 551 29.35 -11.61 -16.14
CA GLY A 551 29.23 -11.76 -17.60
C GLY A 551 30.38 -11.10 -18.37
N VAL A 552 30.78 -9.87 -17.98
CA VAL A 552 31.94 -9.17 -18.54
C VAL A 552 33.22 -9.98 -18.31
N SER A 553 33.40 -10.50 -17.09
CA SER A 553 34.57 -11.31 -16.73
C SER A 553 34.66 -12.59 -17.57
N ALA A 554 33.54 -13.31 -17.72
CA ALA A 554 33.48 -14.53 -18.53
C ALA A 554 33.82 -14.26 -20.00
N LEU A 555 33.28 -13.20 -20.61
CA LEU A 555 33.59 -12.84 -22.00
C LEU A 555 35.05 -12.43 -22.18
N THR A 556 35.61 -11.69 -21.21
CA THR A 556 37.02 -11.28 -21.20
C THR A 556 37.95 -12.50 -21.14
N VAL A 557 37.65 -13.46 -20.26
CA VAL A 557 38.42 -14.72 -20.17
C VAL A 557 38.29 -15.51 -21.47
N ALA A 558 37.08 -15.68 -22.01
CA ALA A 558 36.86 -16.43 -23.25
C ALA A 558 37.63 -15.83 -24.45
N THR A 559 37.69 -14.51 -24.54
CA THR A 559 38.44 -13.82 -25.62
C THR A 559 39.94 -13.94 -25.46
N VAL A 560 40.47 -13.84 -24.24
CA VAL A 560 41.91 -14.06 -23.98
C VAL A 560 42.29 -15.52 -24.26
N THR A 561 41.50 -16.49 -23.79
CA THR A 561 41.76 -17.91 -24.03
C THR A 561 41.66 -18.27 -25.50
N GLY A 562 40.63 -17.78 -26.21
CA GLY A 562 40.48 -18.01 -27.65
C GLY A 562 41.63 -17.42 -28.46
N ALA A 563 42.12 -16.23 -28.09
CA ALA A 563 43.30 -15.64 -28.71
C ALA A 563 44.57 -16.45 -28.44
N ALA A 564 44.74 -16.98 -27.22
CA ALA A 564 45.88 -17.83 -26.87
C ALA A 564 45.87 -19.16 -27.63
N VAL A 565 44.71 -19.81 -27.77
CA VAL A 565 44.54 -21.06 -28.54
C VAL A 565 44.83 -20.82 -30.03
N ALA A 566 44.24 -19.77 -30.63
CA ALA A 566 44.49 -19.42 -32.03
C ALA A 566 45.96 -19.04 -32.30
N ALA A 567 46.65 -18.48 -31.31
CA ALA A 567 48.08 -18.24 -31.39
C ALA A 567 48.87 -19.56 -31.34
N ALA A 568 48.53 -20.46 -30.42
CA ALA A 568 49.17 -21.77 -30.28
C ALA A 568 49.01 -22.66 -31.54
N GLU A 569 47.83 -22.64 -32.18
CA GLU A 569 47.59 -23.41 -33.42
C GLU A 569 48.38 -22.90 -34.64
N ARG A 570 48.85 -21.64 -34.61
CA ARG A 570 49.64 -21.03 -35.70
C ARG A 570 51.14 -21.17 -35.53
N PHE A 571 51.62 -21.61 -34.36
CA PHE A 571 53.01 -21.98 -34.17
C PHE A 571 53.15 -23.49 -34.44
N PRO A 572 53.67 -23.93 -35.59
CA PRO A 572 54.03 -25.32 -35.77
C PRO A 572 55.18 -25.61 -34.79
N PHE A 573 54.99 -26.61 -33.93
CA PHE A 573 56.11 -27.30 -33.32
C PHE A 573 56.92 -28.04 -34.38
#